data_AF-A0A0H5C019-F1
#
_entry.id   AF-A0A0H5C019-F1
#
_cell.length_a   1.000
_cell.length_b   1.000
_cell.length_c   1.000
_cell.angle_alpha   90.00
_cell.angle_beta   90.00
_cell.angle_gamma   90.00
#
_symmetry.space_group_name_H-M   'P 1'
#
loop_
_entity.id
_entity.type
_entity.pdbx_description
1 polymer ?
#
loop_
_entity_poly.entity_id
_entity_poly.type
_entity_poly.pdbx_seq_one_letter_code
_entity_poly.pdbx_strand_id
1 'polypeptide(L)'
;MPEFRFRTAQRPDIHPLELVVQSVVGDSLEVLSTHLQTVHESQVVLIARIKAIDEKVKRWQSQAEIDTDVKAMEERLSLVKKRLMVLLDRLDVIEARVKRQMVT
;
A
#
# COMPACT_ATOMS: atom_id res chain seq x y z
N MET A 1 -63.91 -8.62 -1.54
CA MET A 1 -63.15 -7.76 -0.60
C MET A 1 -62.74 -8.65 0.58
N PRO A 2 -61.45 -9.02 0.72
CA PRO A 2 -61.04 -9.89 1.81
C PRO A 2 -60.79 -9.08 3.09
N GLU A 3 -61.36 -9.58 4.18
CA GLU A 3 -61.20 -9.05 5.54
C GLU A 3 -59.77 -9.28 6.04
N PHE A 4 -59.08 -8.20 6.44
CA PHE A 4 -57.81 -8.30 7.16
C PHE A 4 -58.07 -8.73 8.60
N ARG A 5 -57.98 -10.04 8.87
CA ARG A 5 -57.93 -10.57 10.24
C ARG A 5 -56.52 -10.41 10.80
N PHE A 6 -56.34 -9.42 11.67
CA PHE A 6 -55.20 -9.35 12.58
C PHE A 6 -55.31 -10.51 13.58
N ARG A 7 -54.56 -11.60 13.36
CA ARG A 7 -54.34 -12.60 14.41
C ARG A 7 -53.29 -12.07 15.39
N THR A 8 -53.75 -11.42 16.45
CA THR A 8 -52.93 -11.12 17.62
C THR A 8 -52.73 -12.40 18.42
N ALA A 9 -51.56 -13.01 18.35
CA ALA A 9 -51.09 -13.90 19.40
C ALA A 9 -50.86 -13.03 20.65
N GLN A 10 -51.84 -13.04 21.55
CA GLN A 10 -51.83 -12.28 22.79
C GLN A 10 -50.72 -12.82 23.71
N ARG A 11 -49.63 -12.08 23.86
CA ARG A 11 -48.86 -12.07 25.11
C ARG A 11 -49.58 -11.10 26.06
N PRO A 12 -50.00 -11.54 27.25
CA PRO A 12 -50.98 -10.79 28.06
C PRO A 12 -50.47 -9.49 28.71
N ASP A 13 -49.17 -9.15 28.60
CA ASP A 13 -48.57 -8.06 29.40
C ASP A 13 -47.87 -6.98 28.57
N ILE A 14 -48.26 -6.76 27.30
CA ILE A 14 -47.66 -5.68 26.50
C ILE A 14 -48.59 -4.46 26.51
N HIS A 15 -48.10 -3.36 27.09
CA HIS A 15 -48.89 -2.14 27.25
C HIS A 15 -49.08 -1.45 25.88
N PRO A 16 -50.25 -0.86 25.58
CA PRO A 16 -50.49 -0.20 24.28
C PRO A 16 -49.47 0.91 23.96
N LEU A 17 -48.92 1.59 24.98
CA LEU A 17 -47.79 2.52 24.80
C LEU A 17 -46.52 1.82 24.29
N GLU A 18 -46.22 0.60 24.74
CA GLU A 18 -45.05 -0.16 24.27
C GLU A 18 -45.19 -0.53 22.80
N LEU A 19 -46.40 -0.86 22.34
CA LEU A 19 -46.66 -1.12 20.91
C LEU A 19 -46.46 0.12 20.05
N VAL A 20 -46.87 1.30 20.53
CA VAL A 20 -46.66 2.57 19.83
C VAL A 20 -45.18 2.93 19.81
N VAL A 21 -44.47 2.78 20.93
CA VAL A 21 -43.02 3.01 21.01
C VAL A 21 -42.27 2.05 20.08
N GLN A 22 -42.66 0.77 20.06
CA GLN A 22 -42.07 -0.22 19.16
C GLN A 22 -42.33 0.14 17.68
N SER A 23 -43.53 0.61 17.34
CA SER A 23 -43.85 1.02 15.97
C SER A 23 -43.13 2.30 15.54
N VAL A 24 -42.86 3.23 16.47
CA VAL A 24 -42.21 4.51 16.15
C VAL A 24 -40.69 4.38 16.13
N VAL A 25 -40.13 3.60 17.06
CA VAL A 25 -38.68 3.54 17.30
C VAL A 25 -38.07 2.25 16.76
N GLY A 26 -38.82 1.15 16.66
CA GLY A 26 -38.33 -0.16 16.21
C GLY A 26 -37.70 -0.10 14.82
N ASP A 27 -38.45 0.36 13.82
CA ASP A 27 -37.95 0.48 12.44
C ASP A 27 -36.74 1.40 12.35
N SER A 28 -36.74 2.52 13.10
CA SER A 28 -35.62 3.46 13.13
C SER A 28 -34.36 2.84 13.77
N LEU A 29 -34.52 2.01 14.79
CA LEU A 29 -33.43 1.27 15.45
C LEU A 29 -32.87 0.18 14.52
N GLU A 30 -33.72 -0.53 13.79
CA GLU A 30 -33.28 -1.53 12.81
C GLU A 30 -32.50 -0.89 11.66
N VAL A 31 -33.00 0.23 11.13
CA VAL A 31 -32.29 1.02 10.11
C VAL A 31 -30.95 1.55 10.63
N LEU A 32 -30.90 2.02 11.88
CA LEU A 32 -29.63 2.45 12.48
C LEU A 32 -28.66 1.28 12.66
N SER A 33 -29.14 0.13 13.13
CA SER A 33 -28.34 -1.08 13.33
C SER A 33 -27.73 -1.58 12.01
N THR A 34 -28.52 -1.64 10.96
CA THR A 34 -28.05 -2.02 9.61
C THR A 34 -27.02 -1.04 9.08
N HIS A 35 -27.25 0.28 9.21
CA HIS A 35 -26.26 1.28 8.82
C HIS A 35 -24.95 1.16 9.59
N LEU A 36 -25.00 0.96 10.91
CA LEU A 36 -23.79 0.74 11.72
C LEU A 36 -23.02 -0.49 11.27
N GLN A 37 -23.72 -1.56 10.91
CA GLN A 37 -23.10 -2.78 10.40
C GLN A 37 -22.45 -2.56 9.02
N THR A 38 -23.13 -1.89 8.09
CA THR A 38 -22.55 -1.52 6.78
C THR A 38 -21.31 -0.63 6.93
N VAL A 39 -21.35 0.33 7.86
CA VAL A 39 -20.20 1.19 8.17
C VAL A 39 -19.04 0.35 8.71
N HIS A 40 -19.31 -0.58 9.63
CA HIS A 40 -18.28 -1.46 10.18
C HIS A 40 -17.63 -2.33 9.09
N GLU A 41 -18.44 -2.95 8.24
CA GLU A 41 -17.95 -3.75 7.10
C GLU A 41 -17.08 -2.90 6.15
N SER A 42 -17.53 -1.68 5.86
CA SER A 42 -16.78 -0.73 5.03
C SER A 42 -15.44 -0.35 5.67
N GLN A 43 -15.41 -0.13 6.99
CA GLN A 43 -14.19 0.15 7.73
C GLN A 43 -13.20 -1.02 7.68
N VAL A 44 -13.67 -2.25 7.83
CA VAL A 44 -12.83 -3.45 7.73
C VAL A 44 -12.16 -3.53 6.35
N VAL A 45 -12.92 -3.30 5.28
CA VAL A 45 -12.39 -3.28 3.91
C VAL A 45 -11.35 -2.17 3.72
N LEU A 46 -11.62 -0.97 4.24
CA LEU A 46 -10.68 0.17 4.15
C LEU A 46 -9.39 -0.11 4.90
N ILE A 47 -9.45 -0.69 6.10
CA ILE A 47 -8.27 -1.09 6.87
C ILE A 47 -7.43 -2.11 6.09
N ALA A 48 -8.07 -3.11 5.47
CA ALA A 48 -7.37 -4.09 4.64
C ALA A 48 -6.67 -3.43 3.43
N ARG A 49 -7.35 -2.49 2.77
CA ARG A 49 -6.77 -1.72 1.65
C ARG A 49 -5.58 -0.85 2.09
N ILE A 50 -5.69 -0.19 3.24
CA ILE A 50 -4.60 0.63 3.79
C ILE A 50 -3.38 -0.24 4.09
N LYS A 51 -3.56 -1.42 4.71
CA LYS A 51 -2.45 -2.35 4.96
C LYS A 51 -1.77 -2.79 3.67
N ALA A 52 -2.54 -3.11 2.63
CA ALA A 52 -1.99 -3.48 1.33
C ALA A 52 -1.22 -2.32 0.66
N ILE A 53 -1.67 -1.08 0.84
CA ILE A 53 -0.97 0.11 0.34
C ILE A 53 0.34 0.32 1.12
N ASP A 54 0.32 0.19 2.46
CA ASP A 54 1.52 0.32 3.30
C ASP A 54 2.61 -0.68 2.91
N GLU A 55 2.24 -1.94 2.65
CA GLU A 55 3.17 -2.94 2.16
C GLU A 55 3.77 -2.58 0.78
N LYS A 56 2.96 -2.04 -0.13
CA LYS A 56 3.45 -1.58 -1.45
C LYS A 56 4.43 -0.42 -1.30
N VAL A 57 4.13 0.54 -0.43
CA VAL A 57 5.01 1.68 -0.15
C VAL A 57 6.36 1.21 0.41
N LYS A 58 6.37 0.26 1.35
CA LYS A 58 7.60 -0.33 1.89
C LYS A 58 8.45 -0.98 0.79
N ARG A 59 7.83 -1.73 -0.12
CA ARG A 59 8.54 -2.33 -1.27
C ARG A 59 9.15 -1.27 -2.18
N TRP A 60 8.43 -0.19 -2.46
CA TRP A 60 8.95 0.91 -3.28
C TRP A 60 10.09 1.67 -2.59
N GLN A 61 10.05 1.82 -1.27
CA GLN A 61 11.16 2.40 -0.51
C GLN A 61 12.41 1.55 -0.62
N SER A 62 12.31 0.23 -0.42
CA SER A 62 13.46 -0.68 -0.60
C SER A 62 14.00 -0.66 -2.04
N GLN A 63 13.12 -0.56 -3.04
CA GLN A 63 13.57 -0.42 -4.44
C GLN A 63 14.30 0.90 -4.68
N ALA A 64 13.81 2.00 -4.11
CA ALA A 64 14.46 3.30 -4.23
C ALA A 64 15.85 3.31 -3.55
N GLU A 65 16.02 2.62 -2.42
CA GLU A 65 17.33 2.41 -1.79
C GLU A 65 18.29 1.66 -2.72
N ILE A 66 17.82 0.58 -3.36
CA ILE A 66 18.61 -0.16 -4.38
C ILE A 66 19.03 0.79 -5.52
N ASP A 67 18.12 1.61 -6.03
CA ASP A 67 18.42 2.55 -7.11
C ASP A 67 19.49 3.58 -6.71
N THR A 68 19.52 4.01 -5.43
CA THR A 68 20.59 4.88 -4.92
C THR A 68 21.94 4.18 -4.86
N ASP A 69 21.97 2.91 -4.46
CA ASP A 69 23.20 2.11 -4.43
C ASP A 69 23.75 1.87 -5.85
N VAL A 70 22.88 1.63 -6.83
CA VAL A 70 23.27 1.48 -8.24
C VAL A 70 23.93 2.77 -8.76
N LYS A 71 23.34 3.94 -8.50
CA LYS A 71 23.94 5.23 -8.89
C LYS A 71 25.32 5.43 -8.26
N ALA A 72 25.48 5.12 -6.98
CA ALA A 72 26.77 5.20 -6.31
C ALA A 72 27.80 4.22 -6.92
N MET A 73 27.37 3.02 -7.33
CA MET A 73 28.21 2.08 -8.07
C MET A 73 28.62 2.61 -9.45
N GLU A 74 27.71 3.23 -10.20
CA GLU A 74 28.00 3.83 -11.51
C GLU A 74 29.03 4.95 -11.40
N GLU A 75 28.94 5.81 -10.39
CA GLU A 75 29.92 6.87 -10.12
C GLU A 75 31.30 6.29 -9.82
N ARG A 76 31.37 5.26 -8.96
CA ARG A 76 32.63 4.56 -8.65
C ARG A 76 33.23 3.91 -9.90
N LEU A 77 32.41 3.27 -10.73
CA LEU A 77 32.84 2.65 -11.98
C LEU A 77 33.40 3.70 -12.95
N SER A 78 32.74 4.85 -13.07
CA SER A 78 33.19 5.98 -13.90
C SER A 78 34.57 6.49 -13.44
N LEU A 79 34.79 6.62 -12.13
CA LEU A 79 36.07 7.01 -11.57
C LEU A 79 37.17 5.98 -11.87
N VAL A 80 36.88 4.70 -11.70
CA VAL A 80 37.81 3.60 -12.00
C VAL A 80 38.17 3.61 -13.49
N LYS A 81 37.19 3.78 -14.38
CA LYS A 81 37.41 3.86 -15.83
C LYS A 81 38.33 5.02 -16.20
N LYS A 82 38.14 6.21 -15.62
CA LYS A 82 39.03 7.36 -15.83
C LYS A 82 40.46 7.07 -15.38
N ARG A 83 40.63 6.44 -14.22
CA ARG A 83 41.97 6.04 -13.73
C ARG A 83 42.65 5.02 -14.65
N LEU A 84 41.88 4.06 -15.15
CA LEU A 84 42.36 3.05 -16.10
C LEU A 84 42.84 3.68 -17.41
N MET A 85 42.09 4.65 -17.95
CA MET A 85 42.53 5.40 -19.14
C MET A 85 43.88 6.10 -18.91
N VAL A 86 44.04 6.79 -17.79
CA VAL A 86 45.30 7.47 -17.47
C VAL A 86 46.46 6.47 -17.33
N LEU A 87 46.21 5.29 -16.77
CA LEU A 87 47.23 4.24 -16.67
C LEU A 87 47.60 3.67 -18.05
N LEU A 88 46.62 3.47 -18.93
CA LEU A 88 46.83 3.08 -20.33
C LEU A 88 47.71 4.10 -21.06
N ASP A 89 47.36 5.39 -21.00
CA ASP A 89 48.14 6.45 -21.64
C ASP A 89 49.60 6.47 -21.13
N ARG A 90 49.80 6.25 -19.83
CA ARG A 90 51.15 6.15 -19.24
C ARG A 90 51.89 4.92 -19.73
N LEU A 91 51.21 3.79 -19.88
CA LEU A 91 51.80 2.56 -20.39
C LEU A 91 52.28 2.74 -21.82
N ASP A 92 51.47 3.39 -22.67
CA ASP A 92 51.83 3.68 -24.07
C ASP A 92 53.09 4.55 -24.16
N VAL A 93 53.22 5.55 -23.27
CA VAL A 93 54.43 6.38 -23.17
C VAL A 93 55.65 5.55 -22.77
N ILE A 94 55.50 4.63 -21.83
CA ILE A 94 56.57 3.73 -21.40
C ILE A 94 56.97 2.79 -22.55
N GLU A 95 56.00 2.19 -23.22
CA GLU A 95 56.23 1.31 -24.37
C GLU A 95 56.98 2.04 -25.49
N ALA A 96 56.59 3.27 -25.82
CA ALA A 96 57.27 4.10 -26.81
C ALA A 96 58.71 4.48 -26.40
N ARG A 97 59.02 4.57 -25.10
CA ARG A 97 60.38 4.79 -24.61
C ARG A 97 61.23 3.53 -24.72
N VAL A 98 60.69 2.38 -24.33
CA VAL A 98 61.36 1.09 -24.43
C VAL A 98 61.67 0.75 -25.89
N LYS A 99 60.72 0.93 -26.79
CA LYS A 99 60.92 0.74 -28.24
C LYS A 99 62.06 1.59 -28.78
N ARG A 100 62.18 2.86 -28.35
CA ARG A 100 63.29 3.73 -28.75
C ARG A 100 64.65 3.23 -28.27
N GLN A 101 64.73 2.72 -27.05
CA GLN A 101 65.97 2.19 -26.47
C GLN A 101 66.44 0.88 -27.12
N MET A 102 65.54 0.09 -27.72
CA MET A 102 65.90 -1.15 -28.43
C MET A 102 66.41 -0.93 -29.86
N VAL A 103 66.25 0.26 -30.43
CA VAL A 103 66.68 0.58 -31.81
C VAL A 103 68.06 1.27 -31.85
N THR A 104 68.56 1.72 -30.69
CA THR A 104 69.95 2.18 -30.46
C THR A 104 70.81 1.07 -29.87
#